data_AF-A0A5R8WPX9-F1
#
_entry.id   AF-A0A5R8WPX9-F1
#
_cell.length_a   1.000
_cell.length_b   1.000
_cell.length_c   1.000
_cell.angle_alpha   90.00
_cell.angle_beta   90.00
_cell.angle_gamma   90.00
#
_symmetry.space_group_name_H-M   'P 1'
#
loop_
_entity.id
_entity.type
_entity.pdbx_description
1 polymer ?
#
loop_
_entity_poly.entity_id
_entity_poly.type
_entity_poly.pdbx_seq_one_letter_code
_entity_poly.pdbx_strand_id
1 'polypeptide(L)'
;MDLTSWTERVVAAIGDVADLVFQQRAWLGTGPEISSFVETYCTLYDDNAFAAFLAQQAWPQTGLAPAVRQEMILLDQLLRAYQEPGSDAEILADPRWREVAHQAQRVLQAIEEGASK
;
A
#
# COMPACT_ATOMS: atom_id res chain seq x y z
N MET A 1 7.52 -16.72 -8.14
CA MET A 1 8.11 -15.53 -7.51
C MET A 1 8.79 -16.02 -6.25
N ASP A 2 10.06 -15.67 -6.03
CA ASP A 2 10.69 -15.94 -4.73
C ASP A 2 10.14 -14.96 -3.69
N LEU A 3 10.28 -15.30 -2.40
CA LEU A 3 9.64 -14.52 -1.34
C LEU A 3 10.24 -13.12 -1.19
N THR A 4 11.54 -12.96 -1.44
CA THR A 4 12.21 -11.67 -1.33
C THR A 4 11.68 -10.70 -2.38
N SER A 5 11.63 -11.12 -3.65
CA SER A 5 11.08 -10.28 -4.72
C SER A 5 9.58 -10.00 -4.52
N TRP A 6 8.83 -10.91 -3.91
CA TRP A 6 7.44 -10.65 -3.55
C TRP A 6 7.32 -9.59 -2.44
N THR A 7 8.11 -9.70 -1.38
CA THR A 7 8.14 -8.71 -0.29
C THR A 7 8.51 -7.32 -0.80
N GLU A 8 9.55 -7.20 -1.62
CA GLU A 8 9.97 -5.92 -2.20
C GLU A 8 8.86 -5.27 -3.02
N ARG A 9 8.16 -6.05 -3.87
CA ARG A 9 7.07 -5.54 -4.69
C ARG A 9 5.86 -5.11 -3.88
N VAL A 10 5.50 -5.85 -2.84
CA VAL A 10 4.41 -5.47 -1.92
C VAL A 10 4.76 -4.17 -1.19
N VAL A 11 5.98 -4.04 -0.69
CA VAL A 11 6.44 -2.82 0.00
C VAL A 11 6.45 -1.63 -0.96
N ALA A 12 6.90 -1.82 -2.20
CA ALA A 12 6.86 -0.76 -3.22
C ALA A 12 5.42 -0.31 -3.53
N ALA A 13 4.50 -1.25 -3.73
CA ALA A 13 3.09 -0.93 -3.98
C ALA A 13 2.43 -0.21 -2.78
N ILE A 14 2.80 -0.55 -1.54
CA ILE A 14 2.38 0.20 -0.35
C ILE A 14 2.98 1.61 -0.35
N GLY A 15 4.19 1.78 -0.87
CA GLY A 15 4.81 3.07 -1.15
C GLY A 15 3.91 3.97 -2.01
N ASP A 16 3.37 3.43 -3.10
CA ASP A 16 2.47 4.17 -3.98
C ASP A 16 1.17 4.55 -3.27
N VAL A 17 0.62 3.69 -2.41
CA VAL A 17 -0.56 3.99 -1.56
C VAL A 17 -0.25 5.08 -0.52
N ALA A 18 0.99 5.14 -0.01
CA ALA A 18 1.41 6.07 1.03
C ALA A 18 1.71 7.49 0.52
N ASP A 19 2.04 7.64 -0.77
CA ASP A 19 2.52 8.91 -1.34
C ASP A 19 1.40 9.73 -2.00
N LEU A 20 0.72 10.55 -1.20
CA LEU A 20 -0.31 11.48 -1.69
C LEU A 20 0.22 12.49 -2.72
N VAL A 21 1.51 12.84 -2.70
CA VAL A 21 2.11 13.79 -3.64
C VAL A 21 2.27 13.13 -5.01
N PHE A 22 2.78 11.90 -5.03
CA PHE A 22 2.82 11.06 -6.23
C PHE A 22 1.42 10.87 -6.79
N GLN A 23 0.46 10.44 -5.97
CA GLN A 23 -0.91 10.20 -6.42
C GLN A 23 -1.53 11.45 -7.02
N GLN A 24 -1.37 12.62 -6.38
CA GLN A 24 -1.87 13.89 -6.94
C GLN A 24 -1.25 14.21 -8.30
N ARG A 25 0.05 13.95 -8.48
CA ARG A 25 0.73 14.17 -9.76
C ARG A 25 0.28 13.20 -10.83
N ALA A 26 0.30 11.91 -10.53
CA ALA A 26 0.08 10.82 -11.47
C ALA A 26 -1.40 10.66 -11.83
N TRP A 27 -2.30 10.72 -10.86
CA TRP A 27 -3.73 10.47 -11.05
C TRP A 27 -4.47 11.64 -11.69
N LEU A 28 -4.00 12.86 -11.45
CA LEU A 28 -4.57 14.06 -12.09
C LEU A 28 -3.84 14.46 -13.38
N GLY A 29 -2.85 13.67 -13.83
CA GLY A 29 -2.08 13.93 -15.04
C GLY A 29 -1.30 15.25 -15.01
N THR A 30 -0.88 15.69 -13.82
CA THR A 30 -0.11 16.93 -13.62
C THR A 30 1.40 16.68 -13.55
N GLY A 31 1.82 15.42 -13.44
CA GLY A 31 3.22 14.98 -13.45
C GLY A 31 3.62 14.25 -14.74
N PRO A 32 4.89 13.84 -14.85
CA PRO A 32 5.36 12.98 -15.94
C PRO A 32 4.87 11.52 -15.83
N GLU A 33 4.42 11.10 -14.64
CA GLU A 33 3.83 9.80 -14.41
C GLU A 33 2.35 9.78 -14.80
N ILE A 34 1.86 8.61 -15.22
CA ILE A 34 0.44 8.35 -15.46
C ILE A 34 0.08 7.18 -14.57
N SER A 35 -0.87 7.42 -13.66
CA SER A 35 -1.51 6.33 -12.94
C SER A 35 -2.94 6.68 -12.55
N SER A 36 -3.61 5.86 -11.74
CA SER A 36 -4.92 6.11 -11.16
C SER A 36 -5.08 5.39 -9.83
N PHE A 37 -6.16 5.68 -9.10
CA PHE A 37 -6.55 4.89 -7.94
C PHE A 37 -6.65 3.40 -8.29
N VAL A 38 -7.34 3.08 -9.40
CA VAL A 38 -7.58 1.71 -9.84
C VAL A 38 -6.27 0.98 -10.07
N GLU A 39 -5.31 1.60 -10.76
CA GLU A 39 -4.00 0.99 -10.97
C GLU A 39 -3.22 0.79 -9.67
N THR A 40 -3.26 1.76 -8.76
CA THR A 40 -2.59 1.65 -7.45
C THR A 40 -3.20 0.50 -6.63
N TYR A 41 -4.53 0.40 -6.62
CA TYR A 41 -5.25 -0.68 -5.94
C TYR A 41 -4.99 -2.05 -6.57
N CYS A 42 -5.11 -2.17 -7.90
CA CYS A 42 -4.85 -3.41 -8.63
C CYS A 42 -3.39 -3.85 -8.51
N THR A 43 -2.43 -2.92 -8.54
CA THR A 43 -1.01 -3.24 -8.33
C THR A 43 -0.81 -3.92 -6.98
N LEU A 44 -1.46 -3.45 -5.92
CA LEU A 44 -1.36 -4.06 -4.60
C LEU A 44 -2.11 -5.41 -4.53
N TYR A 45 -3.38 -5.45 -4.93
CA TYR A 45 -4.24 -6.62 -4.71
C TYR A 45 -4.17 -7.67 -5.81
N ASP A 46 -4.15 -7.28 -7.07
CA ASP A 46 -4.19 -8.20 -8.20
C ASP A 46 -2.79 -8.63 -8.58
N ASP A 47 -1.87 -7.68 -8.81
CA ASP A 47 -0.51 -8.00 -9.29
C ASP A 47 0.38 -8.56 -8.19
N ASN A 48 0.21 -8.09 -6.96
CA ASN A 48 1.02 -8.50 -5.80
C ASN A 48 0.26 -9.36 -4.79
N ALA A 49 -0.99 -9.75 -5.08
CA ALA A 49 -1.76 -10.70 -4.28
C ALA A 49 -1.73 -10.39 -2.76
N PHE A 50 -1.92 -9.13 -2.38
CA PHE A 50 -1.68 -8.66 -1.00
C PHE A 50 -2.39 -9.49 0.08
N ALA A 51 -3.62 -9.93 -0.18
CA ALA A 51 -4.35 -10.82 0.73
C ALA A 51 -3.64 -12.17 0.97
N ALA A 52 -3.09 -12.77 -0.09
CA ALA A 52 -2.33 -14.00 0.00
C ALA A 52 -0.97 -13.76 0.69
N PHE A 53 -0.34 -12.61 0.42
CA PHE A 53 0.89 -12.20 1.10
C PHE A 53 0.71 -12.09 2.62
N LEU A 54 -0.44 -11.58 3.09
CA LEU A 54 -0.75 -11.51 4.53
C LEU A 54 -1.10 -12.87 5.13
N ALA A 55 -1.73 -13.77 4.37
CA ALA A 55 -2.18 -15.08 4.84
C ALA A 55 -1.08 -16.15 4.84
N GLN A 56 0.04 -15.91 4.18
CA GLN A 56 1.10 -16.91 4.02
C GLN A 56 1.76 -17.31 5.34
N GLN A 57 2.09 -18.61 5.46
CA GLN A 57 2.68 -19.19 6.68
C GLN A 57 4.17 -18.90 6.82
N ALA A 58 4.86 -18.54 5.73
CA ALA A 58 6.28 -18.23 5.71
C ALA A 58 6.55 -16.74 6.01
N TRP A 59 5.70 -16.06 6.80
CA TRP A 59 5.94 -14.69 7.24
C TRP A 59 7.35 -14.47 7.82
N PRO A 60 7.90 -15.35 8.69
CA PRO A 60 9.25 -15.18 9.21
C PRO A 60 10.35 -15.12 8.14
N GLN A 61 10.10 -15.65 6.95
CA GLN A 61 11.06 -15.67 5.84
C GLN A 61 11.01 -14.37 5.01
N THR A 62 10.05 -13.48 5.26
CA THR A 62 9.99 -12.15 4.62
C THR A 62 11.07 -11.20 5.16
N GLY A 63 11.64 -11.51 6.33
CA GLY A 63 12.54 -10.60 7.05
C GLY A 63 11.84 -9.42 7.73
N LEU A 64 10.51 -9.29 7.61
CA LEU A 64 9.74 -8.22 8.23
C LEU A 64 9.33 -8.56 9.66
N ALA A 65 9.46 -7.58 10.56
CA ALA A 65 9.06 -7.73 11.95
C ALA A 65 7.55 -8.06 12.08
N PRO A 66 7.12 -8.82 13.11
CA PRO A 66 5.69 -9.10 13.32
C PRO A 66 4.81 -7.85 13.46
N ALA A 67 5.36 -6.74 13.98
CA ALA A 67 4.66 -5.46 14.06
C ALA A 67 4.29 -4.90 12.68
N VAL A 68 5.15 -5.08 11.68
CA VAL A 68 4.87 -4.68 10.28
C VAL A 68 3.66 -5.44 9.75
N ARG A 69 3.55 -6.75 10.06
CA ARG A 69 2.39 -7.55 9.67
C ARG A 69 1.09 -6.96 10.22
N GLN A 70 1.13 -6.53 11.47
CA GLN A 70 -0.05 -5.97 12.13
C GLN A 70 -0.48 -4.66 11.47
N GLU A 71 0.46 -3.78 11.15
CA GLU A 71 0.15 -2.53 10.43
C GLU A 71 -0.37 -2.79 9.01
N MET A 72 0.16 -3.82 8.31
CA MET A 72 -0.35 -4.22 6.99
C MET A 72 -1.77 -4.83 7.05
N ILE A 73 -2.11 -5.55 8.11
CA ILE A 73 -3.47 -6.06 8.33
C ILE A 73 -4.44 -4.89 8.55
N LEU A 74 -4.05 -3.87 9.31
CA LEU A 74 -4.86 -2.66 9.48
C LEU A 74 -5.06 -1.91 8.15
N LEU A 75 -4.01 -1.83 7.33
CA LEU A 75 -4.10 -1.29 5.98
C LEU A 75 -5.10 -2.07 5.10
N ASP A 76 -5.03 -3.41 5.09
CA ASP A 76 -5.97 -4.26 4.35
C ASP A 76 -7.42 -4.03 4.79
N GLN A 77 -7.66 -3.87 6.10
CA GLN A 77 -8.99 -3.58 6.63
C GLN A 77 -9.53 -2.23 6.13
N LEU A 78 -8.71 -1.18 6.15
CA LEU A 78 -9.12 0.15 5.66
C LEU A 78 -9.38 0.11 4.14
N LEU A 79 -8.49 -0.51 3.37
CA LEU A 79 -8.64 -0.63 1.91
C LEU A 79 -9.91 -1.41 1.53
N ARG A 80 -10.23 -2.50 2.24
CA ARG A 80 -11.47 -3.27 2.00
C ARG A 80 -12.74 -2.53 2.41
N ALA A 81 -12.65 -1.66 3.42
CA ALA A 81 -13.77 -0.85 3.88
C ALA A 81 -13.96 0.42 3.05
N TYR A 82 -12.93 0.85 2.32
CA TYR A 82 -12.96 2.06 1.50
C TYR A 82 -13.97 1.90 0.36
N GLN A 83 -14.90 2.84 0.28
CA GLN A 83 -15.87 2.93 -0.81
C GLN A 83 -15.42 4.05 -1.73
N GLU A 84 -14.86 3.65 -2.87
CA GLU A 84 -14.36 4.53 -3.91
C GLU A 84 -15.46 5.49 -4.42
N PRO A 85 -15.21 6.81 -4.40
CA PRO A 85 -15.96 7.80 -5.18
C PRO A 85 -15.90 7.58 -6.70
N GLY A 86 -16.51 8.48 -7.48
CA GLY A 86 -16.62 8.31 -8.93
C GLY A 86 -15.37 8.70 -9.73
N SER A 87 -14.34 9.27 -9.09
CA SER A 87 -13.13 9.77 -9.77
C SER A 87 -11.92 9.90 -8.85
N ASP A 88 -10.72 9.85 -9.44
CA ASP A 88 -9.43 10.07 -8.76
C ASP A 88 -9.37 11.40 -7.99
N ALA A 89 -9.95 12.47 -8.55
CA ALA A 89 -10.00 13.77 -7.90
C ALA A 89 -10.87 13.76 -6.63
N GLU A 90 -12.00 13.05 -6.65
CA GLU A 90 -12.86 12.88 -5.49
C GLU A 90 -12.21 11.98 -4.43
N ILE A 91 -11.47 10.95 -4.85
CA ILE A 91 -10.70 10.07 -3.95
C ILE A 91 -9.63 10.86 -3.20
N LEU A 92 -8.84 11.69 -3.89
CA LEU A 92 -7.80 12.52 -3.28
C LEU A 92 -8.35 13.59 -2.32
N ALA A 93 -9.60 14.00 -2.51
CA ALA A 93 -10.32 14.89 -1.61
C ALA A 93 -10.97 14.16 -0.42
N ASP A 94 -11.13 12.84 -0.48
CA ASP A 94 -11.80 12.04 0.56
C ASP A 94 -10.91 11.88 1.80
N PRO A 95 -11.35 12.34 2.99
CA PRO A 95 -10.58 12.15 4.22
C PRO A 95 -10.36 10.68 4.57
N ARG A 96 -11.23 9.76 4.15
CA ARG A 96 -11.06 8.31 4.38
C ARG A 96 -9.93 7.74 3.54
N TRP A 97 -9.69 8.27 2.33
CA TRP A 97 -8.52 7.87 1.54
C TRP A 97 -7.23 8.35 2.19
N ARG A 98 -7.22 9.56 2.77
CA ARG A 98 -6.07 10.05 3.54
C ARG A 98 -5.77 9.18 4.75
N GLU A 99 -6.78 8.61 5.40
CA GLU A 99 -6.60 7.63 6.47
C GLU A 99 -5.92 6.35 5.96
N VAL A 100 -6.33 5.83 4.80
CA VAL A 100 -5.65 4.70 4.13
C VAL A 100 -4.18 5.04 3.85
N ALA A 101 -3.91 6.20 3.24
CA ALA A 101 -2.54 6.63 2.92
C ALA A 101 -1.68 6.80 4.18
N HIS A 102 -2.22 7.38 5.25
CA HIS A 102 -1.52 7.49 6.53
C HIS A 102 -1.22 6.12 7.15
N GLN A 103 -2.15 5.16 7.06
CA GLN A 103 -1.90 3.81 7.53
C GLN A 103 -0.82 3.11 6.70
N ALA A 104 -0.76 3.33 5.38
CA ALA A 104 0.32 2.86 4.53
C ALA A 104 1.68 3.47 4.93
N GLN A 105 1.72 4.78 5.25
CA GLN A 105 2.93 5.43 5.78
C GLN A 105 3.39 4.78 7.10
N ARG A 106 2.46 4.43 7.99
CA ARG A 106 2.79 3.71 9.24
C ARG A 106 3.39 2.33 8.99
N VAL A 107 2.94 1.62 7.95
CA VAL A 107 3.57 0.36 7.54
C VAL A 107 5.05 0.59 7.18
N LEU A 108 5.32 1.59 6.35
CA LEU A 108 6.69 1.91 5.91
C LEU A 108 7.57 2.32 7.10
N GLN A 109 7.05 3.17 7.99
CA GLN A 109 7.76 3.55 9.21
C GLN A 109 8.09 2.34 10.09
N ALA A 110 7.14 1.41 10.27
CA ALA A 110 7.38 0.19 11.06
C ALA A 110 8.46 -0.72 10.44
N ILE A 111 8.61 -0.69 9.10
CA ILE A 111 9.69 -1.41 8.40
C ILE A 111 11.05 -0.76 8.74
N GLU A 112 11.16 0.56 8.65
CA GLU A 112 12.40 1.29 8.95
C GLU A 112 12.84 1.13 10.43
N GLU A 113 11.87 1.18 11.35
CA GLU A 113 12.11 0.97 12.78
C GLU A 113 12.50 -0.48 13.09
N GLY A 114 11.98 -1.44 12.33
CA GLY A 114 12.32 -2.86 12.44
C GLY A 114 13.69 -3.20 11.88
N ALA A 115 14.16 -2.48 10.85
CA ALA A 115 15.48 -2.65 10.25
C ALA A 115 16.63 -2.04 11.10
N SER A 116 16.29 -1.15 12.04
CA SER A 116 17.26 -0.44 12.89
C SER A 116 17.62 -1.16 14.20
N LYS A 117 17.22 -2.44 14.36
CA LYS A 117 17.49 -3.28 15.56
C LYS A 117 18.18 -4.57 15.17
#